data_AF-A0A822CDA8-F1
#
_entry.id   AF-A0A822CDA8-F1
#
_cell.length_a   1.000
_cell.length_b   1.000
_cell.length_c   1.000
_cell.angle_alpha   90.00
_cell.angle_beta   90.00
_cell.angle_gamma   90.00
#
_symmetry.space_group_name_H-M   'P 1'
#
loop_
_entity.id
_entity.type
_entity.pdbx_description
1 polymer ?
#
loop_
_entity_poly.entity_id
_entity_poly.type
_entity_poly.pdbx_seq_one_letter_code
_entity_poly.pdbx_strand_id
1 'polypeptide(L)' 'SEAAAATAVLMTRSCAFMMEEEQPIEFKADRPFLFFIRESRENIVLFNGKFVSPPTAS' A
#
# COMPACT_ATOMS: atom_id res chain seq x y z
N SER A 1 10.99 7.02 0.11
CA SER A 1 9.83 7.24 1.00
C SER A 1 9.42 8.70 1.13
N GLU A 2 10.27 9.65 0.72
CA GLU A 2 9.93 11.08 0.61
C GLU A 2 9.41 11.45 -0.81
N ALA A 3 9.77 10.65 -1.82
CA ALA A 3 9.50 10.88 -3.25
C ALA A 3 8.06 10.62 -3.75
N ALA A 4 7.18 9.94 -3.00
CA ALA A 4 5.78 9.74 -3.41
C ALA A 4 4.97 11.06 -3.37
N ALA A 5 5.29 11.94 -2.41
CA ALA A 5 4.69 13.27 -2.31
C ALA A 5 5.08 14.20 -3.47
N ALA A 6 6.31 14.09 -3.98
CA ALA A 6 6.78 14.90 -5.10
C ALA A 6 6.18 14.48 -6.45
N THR A 7 5.92 13.18 -6.66
CA THR A 7 5.38 12.64 -7.92
C THR A 7 3.89 12.96 -8.11
N ALA A 8 3.09 12.96 -7.03
CA ALA A 8 1.66 13.33 -7.09
C ALA A 8 1.45 14.78 -7.56
N VAL A 9 2.27 15.73 -7.07
CA VAL A 9 2.12 17.16 -7.40
C VAL A 9 2.43 17.45 -8.88
N LEU A 10 3.39 16.72 -9.48
CA LEU A 10 3.79 16.91 -10.88
C LEU A 10 2.81 16.23 -11.86
N MET A 11 2.32 15.02 -11.55
CA MET A 11 1.32 14.32 -12.39
C MET A 11 0.02 15.12 -12.53
N THR A 12 -0.47 15.75 -11.46
CA THR A 12 -1.71 16.54 -11.48
C THR A 12 -1.64 17.74 -12.42
N ARG A 13 -0.46 18.37 -12.61
CA ARG A 13 -0.36 19.59 -13.42
C ARG A 13 -0.20 19.35 -14.93
N SER A 14 0.38 18.23 -15.35
CA SER A 14 0.77 18.02 -16.75
C SER A 14 -0.14 17.09 -17.56
N CYS A 15 -1.04 16.30 -16.94
CA CYS A 15 -1.76 15.23 -17.65
C CYS A 15 -3.30 15.18 -17.48
N ALA A 16 -3.92 16.02 -16.64
CA ALA A 16 -5.29 15.77 -16.14
C ALA A 16 -6.48 16.30 -16.97
N PHE A 17 -6.33 16.90 -18.16
CA PHE A 17 -7.51 17.34 -18.94
C PHE A 17 -8.27 16.20 -19.65
N MET A 18 -7.79 14.94 -19.63
CA MET A 18 -8.34 13.88 -20.50
C MET A 18 -8.43 12.46 -19.92
N MET A 19 -8.26 12.23 -18.61
CA MET A 19 -8.42 10.87 -18.06
C MET A 19 -9.58 10.83 -17.07
N GLU A 20 -10.58 10.02 -17.38
CA GLU A 20 -11.62 9.59 -16.45
C GLU A 20 -10.90 8.95 -15.25
N GLU A 21 -10.84 9.66 -14.12
CA GLU A 21 -10.10 9.20 -12.94
C GLU A 21 -10.76 7.93 -12.42
N GLU A 22 -10.10 6.78 -12.62
CA GLU A 22 -10.45 5.56 -11.90
C GLU A 22 -10.33 5.85 -10.40
N GLN A 23 -11.46 5.81 -9.71
CA GLN A 23 -11.53 6.03 -8.26
C GLN A 23 -10.55 5.08 -7.57
N PRO A 24 -9.67 5.57 -6.67
CA PRO A 24 -8.73 4.72 -5.98
C PRO A 24 -9.47 3.70 -5.11
N ILE A 25 -9.01 2.44 -5.14
CA ILE A 25 -9.58 1.37 -4.34
C ILE A 25 -9.21 1.60 -2.86
N GLU A 26 -10.22 1.70 -1.99
CA GLU A 26 -10.01 1.82 -0.54
C GLU A 26 -9.62 0.46 0.07
N PHE A 27 -8.42 0.39 0.63
CA PHE A 27 -7.97 -0.76 1.42
C PHE A 27 -7.94 -0.42 2.92
N LYS A 28 -8.89 -0.98 3.69
CA LYS A 28 -9.01 -0.77 5.14
C LYS A 28 -8.69 -2.04 5.92
N ALA A 29 -7.52 -2.07 6.56
CA ALA A 29 -7.02 -3.18 7.39
C ALA A 29 -7.42 -3.05 8.88
N ASP A 30 -8.71 -2.86 9.15
CA ASP A 30 -9.28 -2.62 10.49
C ASP A 30 -9.84 -3.89 11.16
N ARG A 31 -9.56 -5.06 10.58
CA ARG A 31 -9.98 -6.38 11.04
C ARG A 31 -8.88 -7.39 10.74
N PRO A 32 -8.92 -8.62 11.30
CA PRO A 32 -7.85 -9.58 11.12
C PRO A 32 -7.49 -9.82 9.64
N PHE A 33 -6.21 -9.80 9.32
CA PHE A 33 -5.69 -9.97 7.97
C PHE A 33 -4.46 -10.88 7.93
N LEU A 34 -4.23 -11.48 6.77
CA LEU A 34 -3.01 -12.24 6.49
C LEU A 34 -1.95 -11.31 5.91
N PHE A 35 -0.70 -11.54 6.26
CA PHE A 35 0.43 -10.81 5.69
C PHE A 35 1.56 -11.74 5.28
N PHE A 36 2.30 -11.32 4.26
CA PHE A 36 3.48 -11.98 3.75
C PHE A 36 4.56 -10.92 3.53
N ILE A 37 5.73 -11.15 4.10
CA ILE A 37 6.94 -10.44 3.74
C ILE A 37 7.72 -11.37 2.84
N ARG A 38 7.90 -10.96 1.59
CA ARG A 38 8.54 -11.78 0.57
C ARG A 38 9.67 -11.02 -0.09
N GLU A 39 10.69 -11.77 -0.47
CA GLU A 39 11.62 -11.35 -1.50
C GLU A 39 10.85 -11.39 -2.83
N SER A 40 10.88 -10.27 -3.58
CA SER A 40 9.97 -10.07 -4.72
C SER A 40 10.43 -10.73 -6.01
N ARG A 41 11.72 -10.99 -6.19
CA ARG A 41 12.29 -11.51 -7.44
C ARG A 41 11.97 -12.98 -7.64
N GLU A 42 12.25 -13.80 -6.62
CA GLU A 42 12.03 -15.24 -6.63
C GLU A 42 10.74 -15.63 -5.89
N ASN A 43 9.99 -14.63 -5.42
CA ASN A 43 8.73 -14.78 -4.67
C ASN A 43 8.89 -15.59 -3.37
N ILE A 44 10.08 -15.57 -2.77
CA ILE A 44 10.39 -16.33 -1.57
C ILE A 44 9.74 -15.67 -0.37
N VAL A 45 8.89 -16.41 0.34
CA VAL A 45 8.27 -15.94 1.59
C VAL A 45 9.30 -15.98 2.70
N LEU A 46 9.67 -14.80 3.22
CA LEU A 46 10.60 -14.64 4.34
C LEU A 46 9.87 -14.73 5.67
N PHE A 47 8.69 -14.10 5.75
CA PHE A 47 7.81 -14.13 6.92
C PHE A 47 6.36 -14.21 6.47
N ASN A 48 5.52 -14.89 7.25
CA ASN A 48 4.08 -14.89 7.07
C ASN A 48 3.37 -14.92 8.42
N GLY A 49 2.11 -14.50 8.45
CA GLY A 49 1.30 -14.60 9.65
C GLY A 49 -0.10 -14.03 9.52
N LYS A 50 -0.83 -14.10 10.62
CA LYS A 50 -2.14 -13.49 10.80
C LYS A 50 -2.05 -12.39 11.85
N PHE A 51 -2.39 -11.17 11.48
CA PHE A 51 -2.57 -10.09 12.45
C PHE A 51 -4.01 -10.14 12.96
N VAL A 52 -4.20 -10.26 14.28
CA VAL A 52 -5.53 -10.42 14.90
C VAL A 52 -5.87 -9.24 15.79
N SER A 53 -4.91 -8.82 16.60
CA SER A 53 -5.04 -7.70 17.52
C SER A 53 -3.67 -7.04 17.70
N PRO A 54 -3.62 -5.72 17.90
CA PRO A 54 -2.38 -5.06 18.28
C PRO A 54 -1.88 -5.60 19.63
N PRO A 55 -0.56 -5.69 19.85
CA PRO A 55 -0.01 -6.05 21.14
C PRO A 55 -0.38 -4.98 22.17
N THR A 56 -0.75 -5.40 23.39
CA THR A 56 -0.90 -4.49 24.53
C THR A 56 0.48 -3.95 24.90
N ALA A 57 0.60 -2.64 25.10
CA ALA A 57 1.84 -2.05 25.60
C ALA A 57 2.15 -2.64 26.99
N SER A 58 3.35 -3.19 27.14
CA SER A 58 3.92 -3.66 28.42
C SER A 58 4.40 -2.50 29.26
#